data_AF-A0A1H7W3U0-F1
#
_entry.id   AF-A0A1H7W3U0-F1
#
_cell.length_a   1.000
_cell.length_b   1.000
_cell.length_c   1.000
_cell.angle_alpha   90.00
_cell.angle_beta   90.00
_cell.angle_gamma   90.00
#
_symmetry.space_group_name_H-M   'P 1'
#
loop_
_entity.id
_entity.type
_entity.pdbx_description
1 polymer ?
#
loop_
_entity_poly.entity_id
_entity_poly.type
_entity_poly.pdbx_seq_one_letter_code
_entity_poly.pdbx_strand_id
1 'polypeptide(L)'
;MIKGGIMSAWIKRIILMSVVLVWAFVPAGAMAGVIAQSTFDAGDEGWTVGDLFAATGASTPTYVATGGNPGGFIRANDWYGWNGFHAPTAFLGDKSAAYGGVLHVEQRILSSDGAAYPMVVISDGITSLQYRTTPPGTGWTSYDIALAASAGWEIMNTSGNPGAPASEAQLQTVLSNLVFMNFEADWQTGSDQVDLDNVRLESPGAPVPLPPTLLLLAPGLAGFAVMRRRFKK
;
A
#
# COMPACT_ATOMS: atom_id res chain seq x y z
N MET A 1 8.34 -25.06 94.74
CA MET A 1 8.96 -23.74 95.00
C MET A 1 10.02 -23.52 93.91
N ILE A 2 10.03 -22.33 93.32
CA ILE A 2 11.02 -21.75 92.39
C ILE A 2 10.94 -22.17 90.90
N LYS A 3 10.78 -21.12 90.08
CA LYS A 3 10.68 -21.05 88.62
C LYS A 3 12.00 -21.42 87.92
N GLY A 4 11.90 -21.99 86.73
CA GLY A 4 12.96 -22.01 85.71
C GLY A 4 12.36 -21.69 84.36
N GLY A 5 12.81 -20.60 83.72
CA GLY A 5 12.34 -20.16 82.43
C GLY A 5 13.27 -20.49 81.28
N ILE A 6 12.88 -19.94 80.13
CA ILE A 6 13.65 -19.63 78.92
C ILE A 6 13.44 -20.60 77.73
N MET A 7 12.73 -20.04 76.74
CA MET A 7 12.83 -20.18 75.29
C MET A 7 12.96 -21.58 74.68
N SER A 8 11.94 -21.98 73.90
CA SER A 8 12.11 -22.24 72.46
C SER A 8 10.74 -22.60 71.86
N ALA A 9 10.38 -22.02 70.71
CA ALA A 9 9.79 -22.75 69.57
C ALA A 9 9.07 -21.83 68.54
N TRP A 10 9.77 -21.57 67.43
CA TRP A 10 9.27 -21.63 66.05
C TRP A 10 8.10 -20.71 65.58
N ILE A 11 8.40 -19.77 64.66
CA ILE A 11 7.70 -19.62 63.36
C ILE A 11 8.73 -19.08 62.34
N LYS A 12 8.94 -19.86 61.28
CA LYS A 12 9.82 -19.59 60.14
C LYS A 12 9.23 -18.47 59.28
N ARG A 13 9.99 -17.43 58.95
CA ARG A 13 9.69 -16.52 57.83
C ARG A 13 10.42 -17.01 56.59
N ILE A 14 9.70 -17.66 55.68
CA ILE A 14 10.14 -17.90 54.29
C ILE A 14 9.51 -16.76 53.47
N ILE A 15 10.34 -15.84 52.97
CA ILE A 15 9.92 -14.86 51.98
C ILE A 15 10.28 -15.46 50.61
N LEU A 16 9.29 -15.98 49.91
CA LEU A 16 9.44 -16.42 48.53
C LEU A 16 9.19 -15.20 47.62
N MET A 17 10.27 -14.56 47.13
CA MET A 17 10.16 -13.60 46.03
C MET A 17 9.80 -14.37 44.76
N SER A 18 8.57 -14.22 44.30
CA SER A 18 8.15 -14.72 42.99
C SER A 18 8.58 -13.68 41.95
N VAL A 19 9.60 -14.00 41.14
CA VAL A 19 9.91 -13.25 39.92
C VAL A 19 8.91 -13.71 38.85
N VAL A 20 7.90 -12.90 38.59
CA VAL A 20 7.00 -13.11 37.45
C VAL A 20 7.72 -12.59 36.21
N LEU A 21 8.25 -13.50 35.40
CA LEU A 21 8.82 -13.18 34.10
C LEU A 21 7.66 -13.05 33.10
N VAL A 22 7.22 -11.82 32.83
CA VAL A 22 6.23 -11.57 31.76
C VAL A 22 6.98 -11.57 30.44
N TRP A 23 6.78 -12.61 29.63
CA TRP A 23 7.16 -12.58 28.22
C TRP A 23 6.20 -11.67 27.48
N ALA A 24 6.66 -10.48 27.10
CA ALA A 24 5.92 -9.63 26.18
C ALA A 24 5.99 -10.26 24.78
N PHE A 25 4.91 -10.91 24.36
CA PHE A 25 4.72 -11.28 22.96
C PHE A 25 4.48 -9.98 22.20
N VAL A 26 5.50 -9.49 21.48
CA VAL A 26 5.30 -8.42 20.51
C VAL A 26 4.69 -9.08 19.28
N PRO A 27 3.40 -8.87 18.95
CA PRO A 27 2.89 -9.32 17.67
C PRO A 27 3.69 -8.62 16.57
N ALA A 28 4.35 -9.41 15.72
CA ALA A 28 4.88 -8.89 14.47
C ALA A 28 3.69 -8.31 13.70
N GLY A 29 3.73 -7.01 13.38
CA GLY A 29 2.75 -6.42 12.47
C GLY A 29 2.76 -7.24 11.18
N ALA A 30 1.59 -7.69 10.72
CA ALA A 30 1.53 -8.39 9.45
C ALA A 30 1.96 -7.41 8.35
N MET A 31 3.02 -7.74 7.62
CA MET A 31 3.50 -6.95 6.48
C MET A 31 2.42 -6.96 5.38
N ALA A 32 2.38 -5.89 4.58
CA ALA A 32 1.56 -5.85 3.37
C ALA A 32 1.86 -7.08 2.50
N GLY A 33 0.82 -7.79 2.06
CA GLY A 33 0.95 -8.96 1.21
C GLY A 33 0.93 -8.57 -0.26
N VAL A 34 1.86 -9.09 -1.06
CA VAL A 34 1.83 -8.92 -2.53
C VAL A 34 0.70 -9.77 -3.11
N ILE A 35 -0.28 -9.13 -3.74
CA ILE A 35 -1.44 -9.76 -4.38
C ILE A 35 -1.10 -10.08 -5.85
N ALA A 36 -0.42 -9.17 -6.53
CA ALA A 36 0.09 -9.35 -7.89
C ALA A 36 1.36 -8.51 -8.07
N GLN A 37 2.28 -8.97 -8.93
CA GLN A 37 3.49 -8.23 -9.23
C GLN A 37 3.99 -8.50 -10.65
N SER A 38 4.70 -7.51 -11.19
CA SER A 38 5.57 -7.64 -12.35
C SER A 38 6.91 -6.95 -12.13
N THR A 39 8.00 -7.69 -12.34
CA THR A 39 9.37 -7.16 -12.19
C THR A 39 10.08 -7.01 -13.53
N PHE A 40 9.56 -7.65 -14.58
CA PHE A 40 10.12 -7.62 -15.93
C PHE A 40 11.57 -8.11 -15.98
N ASP A 41 12.00 -8.97 -15.06
CA ASP A 41 13.36 -9.52 -15.07
C ASP A 41 13.58 -10.57 -16.17
N ALA A 42 12.50 -11.15 -16.70
CA ALA A 42 12.55 -12.27 -17.64
C ALA A 42 11.68 -12.09 -18.89
N GLY A 43 11.03 -10.94 -19.09
CA GLY A 43 10.18 -10.68 -20.25
C GLY A 43 9.14 -9.61 -20.01
N ASP A 44 8.13 -9.56 -20.88
CA ASP A 44 6.99 -8.64 -20.78
C ASP A 44 5.88 -9.10 -19.82
N GLU A 45 5.98 -10.33 -19.31
CA GLU A 45 5.04 -10.93 -18.36
C GLU A 45 3.57 -10.90 -18.80
N GLY A 46 3.33 -10.88 -20.11
CA GLY A 46 1.98 -10.86 -20.70
C GLY A 46 1.32 -9.49 -20.71
N TRP A 47 2.07 -8.41 -20.43
CA TRP A 47 1.60 -7.05 -20.60
C TRP A 47 1.39 -6.72 -22.09
N THR A 48 0.41 -5.86 -22.36
CA THR A 48 0.13 -5.35 -23.71
C THR A 48 0.06 -3.83 -23.71
N VAL A 49 0.03 -3.21 -24.89
CA VAL A 49 -0.17 -1.77 -25.07
C VAL A 49 -1.42 -1.54 -25.94
N GLY A 50 -2.18 -0.52 -25.59
CA GLY A 50 -3.44 -0.15 -26.22
C GLY A 50 -3.81 1.30 -25.93
N ASP A 51 -5.08 1.63 -26.15
CA ASP A 51 -5.64 2.90 -25.72
C ASP A 51 -5.87 2.88 -24.20
N LEU A 52 -5.39 3.91 -23.50
CA LEU A 52 -5.43 4.03 -22.03
C LEU A 52 -6.83 3.78 -21.44
N PHE A 53 -7.89 4.17 -22.14
CA PHE A 53 -9.27 4.05 -21.67
C PHE A 53 -10.00 2.83 -22.21
N ALA A 54 -9.35 2.00 -23.02
CA ALA A 54 -9.91 0.77 -23.57
C ALA A 54 -9.70 -0.45 -22.66
N ALA A 55 -10.57 -1.44 -22.78
CA ALA A 55 -10.47 -2.67 -21.99
C ALA A 55 -9.39 -3.65 -22.47
N THR A 56 -8.88 -3.49 -23.70
CA THR A 56 -7.96 -4.45 -24.32
C THR A 56 -6.81 -3.74 -25.03
N GLY A 57 -5.58 -4.17 -24.74
CA GLY A 57 -4.40 -3.87 -25.56
C GLY A 57 -4.25 -4.85 -26.72
N ALA A 58 -3.57 -4.44 -27.78
CA ALA A 58 -3.33 -5.27 -28.96
C ALA A 58 -1.85 -5.32 -29.38
N SER A 59 -1.05 -4.36 -28.94
CA SER A 59 0.38 -4.30 -29.22
C SER A 59 1.18 -4.94 -28.10
N THR A 60 2.31 -5.57 -28.45
CA THR A 60 3.25 -6.10 -27.46
C THR A 60 4.28 -5.02 -27.12
N PRO A 61 4.49 -4.67 -25.84
CA PRO A 61 5.53 -3.73 -25.46
C PRO A 61 6.92 -4.29 -25.79
N THR A 62 7.90 -3.40 -25.97
CA THR A 62 9.28 -3.83 -26.14
C THR A 62 9.88 -4.21 -24.79
N TYR A 63 10.23 -5.47 -24.60
CA TYR A 63 11.03 -5.90 -23.45
C TYR A 63 12.50 -5.48 -23.62
N VAL A 64 13.07 -4.88 -22.57
CA VAL A 64 14.48 -4.51 -22.50
C VAL A 64 15.12 -5.19 -21.29
N ALA A 65 16.08 -6.09 -21.54
CA ALA A 65 16.61 -6.99 -20.51
C ALA A 65 17.50 -6.34 -19.43
N THR A 66 17.90 -5.08 -19.61
CA THR A 66 18.80 -4.37 -18.69
C THR A 66 18.47 -2.89 -18.61
N GLY A 67 18.71 -2.28 -17.46
CA GLY A 67 18.50 -0.84 -17.24
C GLY A 67 17.18 -0.50 -16.54
N GLY A 68 16.47 -1.52 -16.05
CA GLY A 68 15.42 -1.44 -15.04
C GLY A 68 16.00 -1.11 -13.65
N ASN A 69 15.20 -1.30 -12.62
CA ASN A 69 15.51 -0.93 -11.24
C ASN A 69 15.28 -2.06 -10.22
N PRO A 70 16.12 -3.09 -10.14
CA PRO A 70 17.17 -3.49 -11.09
C PRO A 70 16.58 -4.31 -12.25
N GLY A 71 17.45 -4.84 -13.13
CA GLY A 71 17.02 -5.84 -14.11
C GLY A 71 16.46 -5.26 -15.40
N GLY A 72 15.38 -5.86 -15.89
CA GLY A 72 14.72 -5.49 -17.14
C GLY A 72 13.55 -4.54 -16.93
N PHE A 73 12.91 -4.12 -18.03
CA PHE A 73 11.69 -3.32 -18.02
C PHE A 73 10.94 -3.49 -19.35
N ILE A 74 9.71 -2.98 -19.42
CA ILE A 74 8.96 -2.89 -20.68
C ILE A 74 8.81 -1.46 -21.15
N ARG A 75 8.75 -1.29 -22.48
CA ARG A 75 8.65 0.01 -23.14
C ARG A 75 7.46 0.05 -24.09
N ALA A 76 6.67 1.11 -23.97
CA ALA A 76 5.67 1.50 -24.95
C ALA A 76 6.26 2.58 -25.86
N ASN A 77 5.97 2.48 -27.15
CA ASN A 77 6.18 3.57 -28.11
C ASN A 77 4.82 4.10 -28.54
N ASP A 78 4.82 5.23 -29.23
CA ASP A 78 3.61 5.84 -29.78
C ASP A 78 2.91 4.96 -30.84
N TRP A 79 1.84 4.27 -30.41
CA TRP A 79 1.02 3.39 -31.26
C TRP A 79 -0.47 3.77 -31.28
N TYR A 80 -0.94 4.44 -30.25
CA TYR A 80 -2.34 4.84 -30.05
C TYR A 80 -2.42 6.34 -29.77
N GLY A 81 -3.60 6.94 -29.95
CA GLY A 81 -3.79 8.37 -29.68
C GLY A 81 -3.64 8.74 -28.21
N TRP A 82 -3.80 7.76 -27.31
CA TRP A 82 -3.44 7.85 -25.90
C TRP A 82 -2.95 6.49 -25.44
N ASN A 83 -1.63 6.29 -25.46
CA ASN A 83 -1.01 5.00 -25.15
C ASN A 83 -1.23 4.60 -23.68
N GLY A 84 -1.52 3.32 -23.45
CA GLY A 84 -1.58 2.75 -22.11
C GLY A 84 -0.99 1.34 -22.06
N PHE A 85 -0.24 1.05 -21.00
CA PHE A 85 0.15 -0.32 -20.64
C PHE A 85 -1.05 -1.03 -20.02
N HIS A 86 -1.50 -2.14 -20.61
CA HIS A 86 -2.59 -2.96 -20.09
C HIS A 86 -2.04 -4.10 -19.27
N ALA A 87 -2.45 -4.17 -18.00
CA ALA A 87 -2.00 -5.20 -17.08
C ALA A 87 -2.55 -6.59 -17.46
N PRO A 88 -1.77 -7.67 -17.26
CA PRO A 88 -2.19 -9.03 -17.54
C PRO A 88 -3.21 -9.51 -16.50
N THR A 89 -3.82 -10.67 -16.77
CA THR A 89 -4.85 -11.29 -15.91
C THR A 89 -4.44 -11.50 -14.46
N ALA A 90 -3.14 -11.56 -14.16
CA ALA A 90 -2.61 -11.59 -12.80
C ALA A 90 -3.12 -10.40 -11.94
N PHE A 91 -3.29 -9.22 -12.54
CA PHE A 91 -3.77 -8.00 -11.88
C PHE A 91 -5.31 -7.86 -11.90
N LEU A 92 -6.03 -8.72 -12.63
CA LEU A 92 -7.47 -8.61 -12.87
C LEU A 92 -8.31 -9.56 -12.01
N GLY A 93 -9.64 -9.48 -12.11
CA GLY A 93 -10.58 -10.26 -11.30
C GLY A 93 -10.75 -9.70 -9.88
N ASP A 94 -11.07 -10.56 -8.92
CA ASP A 94 -11.27 -10.14 -7.53
C ASP A 94 -9.93 -9.75 -6.87
N LYS A 95 -9.80 -8.45 -6.63
CA LYS A 95 -8.71 -7.78 -5.92
C LYS A 95 -9.22 -7.00 -4.72
N SER A 96 -10.36 -7.40 -4.14
CA SER A 96 -10.95 -6.76 -2.96
C SER A 96 -9.98 -6.64 -1.79
N ALA A 97 -9.08 -7.62 -1.62
CA ALA A 97 -8.03 -7.61 -0.61
C ALA A 97 -7.01 -6.46 -0.75
N ALA A 98 -6.97 -5.78 -1.91
CA ALA A 98 -6.08 -4.64 -2.16
C ALA A 98 -6.64 -3.32 -1.60
N TYR A 99 -7.93 -3.26 -1.24
CA TYR A 99 -8.52 -2.03 -0.69
C TYR A 99 -7.83 -1.62 0.61
N GLY A 100 -7.42 -0.36 0.69
CA GLY A 100 -6.59 0.19 1.78
C GLY A 100 -5.09 -0.11 1.65
N GLY A 101 -4.69 -0.88 0.65
CA GLY A 101 -3.30 -1.17 0.31
C GLY A 101 -2.70 -0.16 -0.66
N VAL A 102 -1.66 -0.59 -1.38
CA VAL A 102 -0.87 0.26 -2.28
C VAL A 102 -0.74 -0.40 -3.64
N LEU A 103 -0.92 0.41 -4.69
CA LEU A 103 -0.47 0.09 -6.03
C LEU A 103 0.86 0.82 -6.26
N HIS A 104 1.95 0.07 -6.28
CA HIS A 104 3.28 0.58 -6.59
C HIS A 104 3.57 0.42 -8.07
N VAL A 105 4.19 1.42 -8.67
CA VAL A 105 4.60 1.41 -10.07
C VAL A 105 5.83 2.30 -10.27
N GLU A 106 6.75 1.89 -11.13
CA GLU A 106 7.87 2.74 -11.53
C GLU A 106 7.79 3.08 -13.02
N GLN A 107 7.98 4.34 -13.34
CA GLN A 107 8.06 4.80 -14.72
C GLN A 107 9.24 5.74 -14.95
N ARG A 108 9.70 5.79 -16.19
CA ARG A 108 10.53 6.88 -16.70
C ARG A 108 10.15 7.20 -18.14
N ILE A 109 10.46 8.41 -18.56
CA ILE A 109 10.07 8.95 -19.87
C ILE A 109 11.25 9.63 -20.55
N LEU A 110 11.10 9.95 -21.83
CA LEU A 110 12.04 10.86 -22.52
C LEU A 110 11.70 12.33 -22.28
N SER A 111 10.41 12.66 -22.25
CA SER A 111 9.90 14.02 -22.13
C SER A 111 8.41 14.01 -21.78
N SER A 112 7.89 15.15 -21.31
CA SER A 112 6.48 15.32 -20.90
C SER A 112 5.97 16.72 -21.19
N ASP A 113 4.65 16.86 -21.27
CA ASP A 113 3.96 18.16 -21.27
C ASP A 113 3.99 18.85 -19.90
N GLY A 114 4.41 18.15 -18.84
CA GLY A 114 4.53 18.67 -17.48
C GLY A 114 3.20 18.86 -16.73
N ALA A 115 2.08 18.47 -17.35
CA ALA A 115 0.74 18.53 -16.76
C ALA A 115 0.36 17.21 -16.09
N ALA A 116 -0.56 17.26 -15.11
CA ALA A 116 -1.09 16.06 -14.50
C ALA A 116 -2.11 15.37 -15.41
N TYR A 117 -1.99 14.05 -15.58
CA TYR A 117 -2.88 13.21 -16.38
C TYR A 117 -3.23 11.92 -15.61
N PRO A 118 -4.25 11.16 -16.06
CA PRO A 118 -4.54 9.83 -15.51
C PRO A 118 -3.33 8.90 -15.61
N MET A 119 -2.66 8.62 -14.49
CA MET A 119 -1.57 7.64 -14.44
C MET A 119 -2.07 6.21 -14.49
N VAL A 120 -3.20 5.95 -13.81
CA VAL A 120 -3.80 4.62 -13.78
C VAL A 120 -5.30 4.74 -13.96
N VAL A 121 -5.86 3.85 -14.77
CA VAL A 121 -7.30 3.69 -15.00
C VAL A 121 -7.68 2.25 -14.67
N ILE A 122 -8.69 2.07 -13.82
CA ILE A 122 -9.23 0.76 -13.43
C ILE A 122 -10.72 0.70 -13.71
N SER A 123 -11.24 -0.48 -14.02
CA SER A 123 -12.67 -0.66 -14.29
C SER A 123 -13.17 -2.04 -13.92
N ASP A 124 -14.43 -2.14 -13.51
CA ASP A 124 -15.18 -3.40 -13.43
C ASP A 124 -16.04 -3.69 -14.67
N GLY A 125 -15.87 -2.90 -15.72
CA GLY A 125 -16.69 -2.95 -16.94
C GLY A 125 -17.96 -2.09 -16.87
N ILE A 126 -18.29 -1.52 -15.71
CA ILE A 126 -19.44 -0.61 -15.51
C ILE A 126 -18.97 0.74 -14.98
N THR A 127 -18.23 0.73 -13.87
CA THR A 127 -17.61 1.89 -13.25
C THR A 127 -16.13 1.87 -13.59
N SER A 128 -15.65 2.96 -14.18
CA SER A 128 -14.21 3.19 -14.38
C SER A 128 -13.74 4.34 -13.51
N LEU A 129 -12.59 4.16 -12.88
CA LEU A 129 -11.94 5.14 -12.01
C LEU A 129 -10.55 5.46 -12.55
N GLN A 130 -10.10 6.68 -12.27
CA GLN A 130 -8.76 7.14 -12.60
C GLN A 130 -8.05 7.70 -11.37
N TYR A 131 -6.73 7.62 -11.37
CA TYR A 131 -5.87 8.34 -10.44
C TYR A 131 -4.89 9.18 -11.25
N ARG A 132 -4.77 10.47 -10.90
CA ARG A 132 -3.96 11.43 -11.66
C ARG A 132 -2.71 11.82 -10.90
N THR A 133 -1.62 12.01 -11.62
CA THR A 133 -0.35 12.51 -11.05
C THR A 133 0.42 13.31 -12.09
N THR A 134 1.47 14.00 -11.65
CA THR A 134 2.43 14.63 -12.56
C THR A 134 3.31 13.59 -13.24
N PRO A 135 3.81 13.85 -14.46
CA PRO A 135 4.62 12.91 -15.22
C PRO A 135 5.90 12.49 -14.47
N PRO A 136 6.44 11.30 -14.76
CA PRO A 136 7.71 10.85 -14.18
C PRO A 136 8.89 11.66 -14.72
N GLY A 137 10.05 11.52 -14.08
CA GLY A 137 11.30 12.04 -14.60
C GLY A 137 11.88 11.20 -15.73
N THR A 138 13.06 11.64 -16.21
CA THR A 138 13.87 10.86 -17.17
C THR A 138 14.66 9.72 -16.52
N GLY A 139 14.73 9.70 -15.19
CA GLY A 139 15.13 8.55 -14.38
C GLY A 139 13.91 7.83 -13.80
N TRP A 140 14.13 6.63 -13.27
CA TRP A 140 13.08 5.85 -12.60
C TRP A 140 12.43 6.65 -11.48
N THR A 141 11.12 6.82 -11.60
CA THR A 141 10.26 7.53 -10.65
C THR A 141 9.25 6.53 -10.10
N SER A 142 9.28 6.32 -8.79
CA SER A 142 8.35 5.43 -8.10
C SER A 142 7.09 6.18 -7.67
N TYR A 143 5.94 5.55 -7.87
CA TYR A 143 4.64 6.01 -7.40
C TYR A 143 4.03 4.96 -6.48
N ASP A 144 3.67 5.39 -5.27
CA ASP A 144 2.90 4.60 -4.31
C ASP A 144 1.47 5.15 -4.24
N ILE A 145 0.56 4.52 -4.98
CA ILE A 145 -0.82 4.95 -5.12
C ILE A 145 -1.67 4.22 -4.08
N ALA A 146 -2.16 4.94 -3.07
CA ALA A 146 -3.04 4.36 -2.07
C ALA A 146 -4.40 3.94 -2.69
N LEU A 147 -4.82 2.71 -2.42
CA LEU A 147 -6.09 2.15 -2.89
C LEU A 147 -7.22 2.46 -1.90
N ALA A 148 -7.42 3.74 -1.64
CA ALA A 148 -8.48 4.27 -0.79
C ALA A 148 -9.12 5.50 -1.45
N ALA A 149 -10.42 5.70 -1.30
CA ALA A 149 -11.13 6.84 -1.92
C ALA A 149 -10.58 8.20 -1.45
N SER A 150 -10.06 8.28 -0.22
CA SER A 150 -9.39 9.47 0.32
C SER A 150 -8.08 9.84 -0.38
N ALA A 151 -7.52 8.96 -1.23
CA ALA A 151 -6.27 9.19 -1.95
C ALA A 151 -6.41 10.10 -3.18
N GLY A 152 -7.64 10.46 -3.57
CA GLY A 152 -7.89 11.30 -4.75
C GLY A 152 -8.23 10.52 -6.02
N TRP A 153 -8.78 9.31 -5.87
CA TRP A 153 -9.41 8.60 -7.00
C TRP A 153 -10.62 9.38 -7.51
N GLU A 154 -10.78 9.40 -8.82
CA GLU A 154 -11.83 10.12 -9.52
C GLU A 154 -12.61 9.15 -10.43
N ILE A 155 -13.86 9.46 -10.73
CA ILE A 155 -14.58 8.80 -11.83
C ILE A 155 -13.84 9.11 -13.14
N MET A 156 -13.58 8.09 -13.95
CA MET A 156 -12.83 8.22 -15.19
C MET A 156 -13.45 9.27 -16.12
N ASN A 157 -12.58 10.10 -16.70
CA ASN A 157 -12.92 11.04 -17.76
C ASN A 157 -11.97 10.82 -18.94
N THR A 158 -12.50 10.36 -20.07
CA THR A 158 -11.71 9.98 -21.25
C THR A 158 -11.09 11.17 -21.99
N SER A 159 -11.37 12.41 -21.57
CA SER A 159 -10.69 13.61 -22.08
C SER A 159 -9.42 13.93 -21.27
N GLY A 160 -9.04 13.12 -20.29
CA GLY A 160 -7.88 13.35 -19.42
C GLY A 160 -8.06 14.40 -18.33
N ASN A 161 -9.23 15.04 -18.30
CA ASN A 161 -9.60 16.04 -17.32
C ASN A 161 -9.92 15.42 -15.95
N PRO A 162 -9.92 16.21 -14.86
CA PRO A 162 -10.33 15.69 -13.57
C PRO A 162 -11.79 15.21 -13.62
N GLY A 163 -12.04 14.08 -12.98
CA GLY A 163 -13.37 13.55 -12.75
C GLY A 163 -13.99 14.04 -11.45
N ALA A 164 -15.22 13.60 -11.19
CA ALA A 164 -15.78 13.73 -9.85
C ALA A 164 -15.05 12.78 -8.87
N PRO A 165 -14.90 13.12 -7.58
CA PRO A 165 -14.30 12.22 -6.61
C PRO A 165 -15.03 10.87 -6.55
N ALA A 166 -14.27 9.77 -6.55
CA ALA A 166 -14.81 8.43 -6.39
C ALA A 166 -15.18 8.18 -4.93
N SER A 167 -16.31 7.49 -4.71
CA SER A 167 -16.68 7.02 -3.38
C SER A 167 -15.92 5.74 -2.98
N GLU A 168 -15.84 5.48 -1.69
CA GLU A 168 -15.31 4.22 -1.15
C GLU A 168 -16.03 2.99 -1.73
N ALA A 169 -17.36 3.04 -1.81
CA ALA A 169 -18.15 1.95 -2.36
C ALA A 169 -17.83 1.69 -3.84
N GLN A 170 -17.60 2.75 -4.64
CA GLN A 170 -17.21 2.59 -6.04
C GLN A 170 -15.83 1.94 -6.17
N LEU A 171 -14.83 2.42 -5.40
CA LEU A 171 -13.49 1.83 -5.45
C LEU A 171 -13.50 0.36 -5.00
N GLN A 172 -14.21 0.02 -3.93
CA GLN A 172 -14.36 -1.37 -3.47
C GLN A 172 -15.08 -2.25 -4.51
N THR A 173 -16.13 -1.73 -5.14
CA THR A 173 -16.85 -2.46 -6.20
C THR A 173 -15.93 -2.74 -7.38
N VAL A 174 -15.20 -1.73 -7.84
CA VAL A 174 -14.24 -1.88 -8.94
C VAL A 174 -13.16 -2.91 -8.61
N LEU A 175 -12.59 -2.85 -7.39
CA LEU A 175 -11.58 -3.81 -6.95
C LEU A 175 -12.14 -5.24 -6.78
N SER A 176 -13.44 -5.42 -6.52
CA SER A 176 -14.04 -6.75 -6.38
C SER A 176 -14.18 -7.53 -7.70
N ASN A 177 -14.07 -6.83 -8.84
CA ASN A 177 -14.15 -7.44 -10.16
C ASN A 177 -13.40 -6.59 -11.20
N LEU A 178 -12.08 -6.48 -11.09
CA LEU A 178 -11.29 -5.72 -12.07
C LEU A 178 -11.34 -6.38 -13.45
N VAL A 179 -11.94 -5.68 -14.41
CA VAL A 179 -11.96 -6.06 -15.83
C VAL A 179 -10.73 -5.56 -16.55
N PHE A 180 -10.24 -4.36 -16.23
CA PHE A 180 -8.96 -3.87 -16.70
C PHE A 180 -8.29 -2.94 -15.69
N MET A 181 -6.96 -2.84 -15.83
CA MET A 181 -6.09 -1.89 -15.14
C MET A 181 -5.03 -1.46 -16.14
N ASN A 182 -5.03 -0.18 -16.48
CA ASN A 182 -4.13 0.39 -17.49
C ASN A 182 -3.30 1.51 -16.88
N PHE A 183 -2.06 1.68 -17.35
CA PHE A 183 -1.13 2.71 -16.90
C PHE A 183 -0.75 3.62 -18.05
N GLU A 184 -0.66 4.92 -17.78
CA GLU A 184 -0.28 5.96 -18.74
C GLU A 184 1.02 5.62 -19.48
N ALA A 185 1.01 5.80 -20.79
CA ALA A 185 2.18 5.64 -21.64
C ALA A 185 2.32 6.77 -22.68
N ASP A 186 1.69 7.92 -22.41
CA ASP A 186 1.57 9.06 -23.30
C ASP A 186 1.66 10.37 -22.50
N TRP A 187 2.87 10.74 -22.10
CA TRP A 187 3.10 11.85 -21.16
C TRP A 187 3.35 13.19 -21.86
N GLN A 188 3.49 13.20 -23.18
CA GLN A 188 3.63 14.41 -23.97
C GLN A 188 2.73 14.40 -25.20
N THR A 189 2.55 15.58 -25.80
CA THR A 189 1.97 15.66 -27.13
C THR A 189 3.02 15.30 -28.18
N GLY A 190 2.83 14.20 -28.90
CA GLY A 190 3.66 13.81 -30.03
C GLY A 190 4.11 12.37 -29.94
N SER A 191 5.38 12.10 -30.28
CA SER A 191 5.91 10.74 -30.23
C SER A 191 6.42 10.43 -28.83
N ASP A 192 5.77 9.47 -28.18
CA ASP A 192 6.04 9.08 -26.81
C ASP A 192 6.90 7.83 -26.72
N GLN A 193 7.70 7.79 -25.64
CA GLN A 193 8.37 6.59 -25.18
C GLN A 193 8.33 6.60 -23.66
N VAL A 194 7.60 5.62 -23.11
CA VAL A 194 7.45 5.43 -21.67
C VAL A 194 7.95 4.05 -21.32
N ASP A 195 8.73 3.98 -20.24
CA ASP A 195 9.23 2.73 -19.68
C ASP A 195 8.47 2.44 -18.38
N LEU A 196 8.08 1.18 -18.17
CA LEU A 196 7.38 0.69 -17.00
C LEU A 196 8.20 -0.42 -16.33
N ASP A 197 8.32 -0.34 -15.01
CA ASP A 197 9.00 -1.33 -14.19
C ASP A 197 8.30 -1.52 -12.82
N ASN A 198 8.59 -2.64 -12.16
CA ASN A 198 8.24 -2.91 -10.76
C ASN A 198 6.77 -2.64 -10.39
N VAL A 199 5.79 -3.16 -11.14
CA VAL A 199 4.38 -3.00 -10.78
C VAL A 199 4.03 -3.94 -9.64
N ARG A 200 3.50 -3.45 -8.51
CA ARG A 200 3.03 -4.30 -7.41
C ARG A 200 1.68 -3.85 -6.88
N LEU A 201 0.77 -4.80 -6.74
CA LEU A 201 -0.51 -4.62 -6.07
C LEU A 201 -0.44 -5.27 -4.69
N GLU A 202 -0.57 -4.48 -3.63
CA GLU A 202 -0.32 -4.91 -2.27
C GLU A 202 -1.57 -4.73 -1.40
N SER A 203 -1.80 -5.66 -0.47
CA SER A 203 -2.84 -5.51 0.56
C SER A 203 -2.44 -4.46 1.60
N PRO A 204 -3.37 -3.88 2.37
CA PRO A 204 -2.99 -3.08 3.53
C PRO A 204 -2.11 -3.90 4.48
N GLY A 205 -1.07 -3.27 5.02
CA GLY A 205 -0.37 -3.82 6.18
C GLY A 205 -1.31 -3.85 7.39
N ALA A 206 -1.14 -4.82 8.30
CA ALA A 206 -1.93 -4.80 9.53
C ALA A 206 -1.61 -3.55 10.34
N PRO A 207 -2.60 -2.94 11.03
CA PRO A 207 -2.33 -1.89 12.01
C PRO A 207 -1.29 -2.41 13.01
N VAL A 208 -0.16 -1.71 13.16
CA VAL A 208 0.82 -2.05 14.18
C VAL A 208 0.12 -1.94 15.54
N PRO A 209 0.00 -3.02 16.33
CA PRO A 209 -0.59 -2.93 17.65
C PRO A 209 0.22 -1.94 18.48
N LEU A 210 -0.44 -0.94 19.08
CA LEU A 210 0.23 0.02 19.95
C LEU A 210 1.04 -0.78 20.99
N PRO A 211 2.35 -0.49 21.17
CA PRO A 211 3.13 -1.20 22.14
C PRO A 211 2.46 -1.05 23.52
N PRO A 212 2.37 -2.12 24.33
CA PRO A 212 1.68 -2.09 25.62
C PRO A 212 2.25 -1.05 26.60
N THR A 213 3.42 -0.46 26.32
CA THR A 213 3.99 0.69 27.03
C THR A 213 3.10 1.94 26.97
N LEU A 214 2.33 2.15 25.90
CA LEU A 214 1.38 3.27 25.82
C LEU A 214 0.10 3.04 26.65
N LEU A 215 -0.29 1.77 26.87
CA LEU A 215 -1.41 1.41 27.76
C LEU A 215 -1.03 1.57 29.25
N LEU A 216 0.26 1.51 29.60
CA LEU A 216 0.77 1.76 30.96
C LEU A 216 0.79 3.23 31.38
N LEU A 217 0.53 4.17 30.46
CA LEU A 217 0.35 5.59 30.81
C LEU A 217 -1.06 5.92 31.31
N ALA A 218 -2.05 5.04 31.07
CA ALA A 218 -3.43 5.25 31.51
C ALA A 218 -3.65 5.16 33.05
N PRO A 219 -2.97 4.28 33.82
CA PRO A 219 -3.13 4.23 35.27
C PRO A 219 -2.38 5.35 36.02
N GLY A 220 -1.38 6.00 35.39
CA GLY A 220 -0.54 7.01 36.03
C GLY A 220 -1.29 8.26 36.48
N LEU A 221 -2.40 8.60 35.81
CA LEU A 221 -3.24 9.75 36.17
C LEU A 221 -4.22 9.46 37.32
N ALA A 222 -4.56 8.19 37.59
CA ALA A 222 -5.42 7.82 38.71
C ALA A 222 -4.69 7.86 40.07
N GLY A 223 -3.37 7.62 40.09
CA GLY A 223 -2.56 7.67 41.31
C GLY A 223 -2.45 9.06 41.94
N PHE A 224 -2.40 10.13 41.13
CA PHE A 224 -2.31 11.50 41.62
C PHE A 224 -3.60 12.01 42.28
N ALA A 225 -4.77 11.46 41.92
CA ALA A 225 -6.04 11.85 42.53
C ALA A 225 -6.21 11.29 43.96
N VAL A 226 -5.66 10.10 44.24
CA VAL A 226 -5.76 9.45 45.57
C VAL A 226 -4.76 10.05 46.56
N MET A 227 -3.57 10.47 46.12
CA MET A 227 -2.55 11.05 47.00
C MET A 227 -2.91 12.47 47.49
N ARG A 228 -3.73 13.22 46.74
CA ARG A 228 -4.16 14.59 47.11
C ARG A 228 -5.21 14.62 48.25
N ARG A 229 -5.81 13.48 48.61
CA ARG A 229 -6.79 13.38 49.72
C ARG A 229 -6.18 13.05 51.09
N ARG A 230 -4.91 12.66 51.17
CA ARG A 230 -4.28 12.22 52.44
C ARG A 230 -3.49 13.28 53.21
N PHE A 231 -3.29 14.48 52.66
CA PHE A 231 -2.56 15.58 53.32
C PHE A 231 -3.46 16.68 53.92
N LYS A 232 -4.72 16.35 54.25
CA LYS A 232 -5.58 17.20 55.08
C LYS A 232 -5.95 16.47 56.38
N LYS A 233 -5.01 16.42 57.32
CA LYS A 233 -5.26 16.36 58.76
C LYS A 233 -4.13 17.08 59.47
#